data_AF-A0A1F6DAS5-F1
#
_entry.id   AF-A0A1F6DAS5-F1
#
_cell.length_a   1.000
_cell.length_b   1.000
_cell.length_c   1.000
_cell.angle_alpha   90.00
_cell.angle_beta   90.00
_cell.angle_gamma   90.00
#
_symmetry.space_group_name_H-M   'P 1'
#
loop_
_entity.id
_entity.type
_entity.pdbx_description
1 polymer ?
#
loop_
_entity_poly.entity_id
_entity_poly.type
_entity_poly.pdbx_seq_one_letter_code
_entity_poly.pdbx_strand_id
1 'polypeptide(L)'
;MEPFNTNQNPVASGSQMPPISPEERTQGGPSAPKSGGVGPIAGAIIVIILLIAGGLYFWGAKLNQQSADIPAFIPSNDSSMQDTSPPTTELDSDTSAGLPPQSSSDDVTSIQSDFNAMDVDQMNSQNSAEMSNI
;
A
#
# COMPACT_ATOMS: atom_id res chain seq x y z
N MET A 1 57.05 81.45 -31.07
CA MET A 1 56.68 80.02 -31.01
C MET A 1 57.44 79.41 -29.84
N GLU A 2 56.83 79.42 -28.66
CA GLU A 2 57.34 78.74 -27.47
C GLU A 2 56.53 77.44 -27.31
N PRO A 3 57.15 76.26 -27.22
CA PRO A 3 56.42 75.06 -26.85
C PRO A 3 56.35 74.91 -25.32
N PHE A 4 55.11 74.94 -24.84
CA PHE A 4 54.50 74.18 -23.75
C PHE A 4 55.33 73.82 -22.52
N ASN A 5 54.90 74.49 -21.45
CA ASN A 5 55.21 74.37 -20.04
C ASN A 5 54.88 72.97 -19.45
N THR A 6 55.90 72.38 -18.83
CA THR A 6 55.92 71.62 -17.56
C THR A 6 54.69 70.80 -17.16
N ASN A 7 54.78 69.48 -17.31
CA ASN A 7 54.06 68.53 -16.46
C ASN A 7 55.09 67.72 -15.67
N GLN A 8 55.51 68.26 -14.52
CA GLN A 8 56.31 67.55 -13.53
C GLN A 8 55.39 66.64 -12.73
N ASN A 9 55.33 65.36 -13.11
CA ASN A 9 54.81 64.32 -12.24
C ASN A 9 55.95 63.88 -11.29
N PRO A 10 55.86 64.07 -9.98
CA PRO A 10 56.86 63.51 -9.07
C PRO A 10 56.70 61.99 -9.03
N VAL A 11 57.65 61.28 -9.62
CA VAL A 11 57.79 59.83 -9.48
C VAL A 11 58.25 59.57 -8.05
N ALA A 12 57.33 59.18 -7.18
CA ALA A 12 57.63 58.78 -5.82
C ALA A 12 58.45 57.47 -5.84
N SER A 13 59.75 57.60 -5.66
CA SER A 13 60.65 56.49 -5.35
C SER A 13 60.33 55.93 -3.98
N GLY A 14 60.16 54.61 -3.91
CA GLY A 14 60.44 53.84 -2.70
C GLY A 14 59.25 53.51 -1.81
N SER A 15 58.49 52.48 -2.20
CA SER A 15 57.89 51.51 -1.27
C SER A 15 57.58 50.24 -2.05
N GLN A 16 58.61 49.43 -2.30
CA GLN A 16 58.44 48.04 -2.73
C GLN A 16 57.59 47.32 -1.67
N MET A 17 56.33 47.06 -1.99
CA MET A 17 55.54 46.08 -1.25
C MET A 17 56.14 44.70 -1.51
N PRO A 18 56.22 43.82 -0.49
CA PRO A 18 56.70 42.46 -0.69
C PRO A 18 55.82 41.73 -1.72
N PRO A 19 56.38 40.81 -2.52
CA PRO A 19 55.59 39.99 -3.44
C PRO A 19 54.63 39.11 -2.63
N ILE A 20 53.33 39.33 -2.80
CA ILE A 20 52.29 38.41 -2.31
C ILE A 20 52.38 37.10 -3.09
N SER A 21 52.80 36.02 -2.43
CA SER A 21 52.76 34.67 -3.00
C SER A 21 51.32 34.27 -3.37
N PRO A 22 51.08 33.63 -4.52
CA PRO A 22 49.77 33.06 -4.88
C PRO A 22 49.43 31.78 -4.09
N GLU A 23 49.61 31.77 -2.78
CA GLU A 23 49.18 30.66 -1.93
C GLU A 23 48.37 31.25 -0.77
N GLU A 24 47.08 31.46 -1.04
CA GLU A 24 45.94 31.36 -0.09
C GLU A 24 44.70 32.01 -0.73
N ARG A 25 44.25 31.46 -1.85
CA ARG A 25 42.80 31.48 -2.15
C ARG A 25 42.20 30.20 -1.58
N THR A 26 42.21 30.11 -0.24
CA THR A 26 41.45 29.08 0.45
C THR A 26 39.98 29.41 0.21
N GLN A 27 39.37 28.51 -0.58
CA GLN A 27 37.97 28.38 -0.88
C GLN A 27 37.07 28.86 0.27
N GLY A 28 36.57 30.09 0.16
CA GLY A 28 35.47 30.62 0.98
C GLY A 28 34.15 30.50 0.24
N GLY A 29 33.75 29.28 -0.11
CA GLY A 29 32.33 29.01 -0.42
C GLY A 29 31.53 29.07 0.88
N PRO A 30 30.27 29.54 0.88
CA PRO A 30 29.46 29.55 2.10
C PRO A 30 29.43 28.15 2.69
N SER A 31 29.99 28.02 3.90
CA SER A 31 29.95 26.80 4.69
C SER A 31 28.49 26.38 4.80
N ALA A 32 28.10 25.34 4.05
CA ALA A 32 26.78 24.74 4.19
C ALA A 32 26.62 24.36 5.67
N PRO A 33 25.55 24.79 6.35
CA PRO A 33 25.34 24.42 7.74
C PRO A 33 25.23 22.90 7.80
N LYS A 34 26.22 22.26 8.41
CA LYS A 34 26.19 20.84 8.76
C LYS A 34 25.25 20.67 9.95
N SER A 35 23.95 20.86 9.73
CA SER A 35 22.95 20.43 10.70
C SER A 35 22.85 18.91 10.58
N GLY A 36 23.42 18.19 11.54
CA GLY A 36 23.23 16.75 11.68
C GLY A 36 21.75 16.44 11.71
N GLY A 37 21.24 15.87 10.62
CA GLY A 37 19.81 15.72 10.38
C GLY A 37 19.23 14.61 11.24
N VAL A 38 18.76 14.95 12.44
CA VAL A 38 17.94 14.05 13.26
C VAL A 38 16.53 13.88 12.66
N GLY A 39 16.08 14.83 11.84
CA GLY A 39 14.76 14.82 11.20
C GLY A 39 14.45 13.56 10.38
N PRO A 40 15.31 13.18 9.41
CA PRO A 40 15.10 11.95 8.62
C PRO A 40 15.11 10.68 9.48
N ILE A 41 15.98 10.62 10.50
CA ILE A 41 16.07 9.45 11.40
C ILE A 41 14.79 9.34 12.23
N ALA A 42 14.32 10.45 12.82
CA ALA A 42 13.07 10.47 13.57
C ALA A 42 11.87 10.10 12.69
N GLY A 43 11.83 10.60 11.44
CA GLY A 43 10.80 10.23 10.47
C GLY A 43 10.81 8.74 10.14
N ALA A 44 11.98 8.15 9.90
CA ALA A 44 12.11 6.72 9.62
C ALA A 44 11.63 5.86 10.79
N ILE A 45 11.93 6.24 12.03
CA ILE A 45 11.46 5.53 13.24
C ILE A 45 9.94 5.52 13.31
N ILE A 46 9.29 6.65 13.04
CA ILE A 46 7.81 6.76 13.05
C ILE A 46 7.20 5.82 11.99
N VAL A 47 7.74 5.81 10.78
CA VAL A 47 7.24 4.93 9.70
C VAL A 47 7.41 3.46 10.07
N ILE A 48 8.55 3.08 10.66
CA ILE A 48 8.78 1.69 11.12
C ILE A 48 7.76 1.28 12.19
N ILE A 49 7.47 2.15 13.16
CA ILE A 49 6.46 1.87 14.20
C ILE A 49 5.07 1.68 13.56
N LEU A 50 4.69 2.54 12.61
CA LEU A 50 3.42 2.41 11.89
C LEU A 50 3.33 1.13 11.06
N LEU A 51 4.44 0.69 10.45
CA LEU A 51 4.48 -0.58 9.71
C LEU A 51 4.35 -1.78 10.63
N ILE A 52 5.00 -1.77 11.79
CA ILE A 52 4.88 -2.85 12.78
C ILE A 52 3.45 -2.87 13.34
N ALA A 53 2.91 -1.72 13.73
CA ALA A 53 1.54 -1.62 14.24
C ALA A 53 0.50 -2.01 13.18
N GLY A 54 0.67 -1.54 11.94
CA GLY A 54 -0.20 -1.88 10.82
C GLY A 54 -0.12 -3.36 10.44
N GLY A 55 1.08 -3.93 10.43
CA GLY A 55 1.30 -5.36 10.19
C GLY A 55 0.71 -6.25 11.28
N LEU A 56 0.93 -5.90 12.55
CA LEU A 56 0.32 -6.59 13.70
C LEU A 56 -1.20 -6.42 13.73
N TYR A 57 -1.72 -5.25 13.36
CA TYR A 57 -3.15 -4.99 13.27
C TYR A 57 -3.79 -5.82 12.15
N PHE A 58 -3.19 -5.84 10.95
CA PHE A 58 -3.69 -6.64 9.82
C PHE A 58 -3.62 -8.14 10.13
N TRP A 59 -2.53 -8.60 10.73
CA TRP A 59 -2.38 -10.00 11.12
C TRP A 59 -3.34 -10.37 12.26
N GLY A 60 -3.45 -9.55 13.30
CA GLY A 60 -4.40 -9.74 14.40
C GLY A 60 -5.86 -9.69 13.94
N ALA A 61 -6.20 -8.76 13.04
CA ALA A 61 -7.52 -8.69 12.42
C ALA A 61 -7.80 -9.93 11.56
N LYS A 62 -6.82 -10.43 10.79
CA LYS A 62 -6.98 -11.67 10.01
C LYS A 62 -7.25 -12.89 10.88
N LEU A 63 -6.60 -13.01 12.04
CA LEU A 63 -6.88 -14.09 13.00
C LEU A 63 -8.24 -13.90 13.69
N ASN A 64 -8.66 -12.66 13.93
CA ASN A 64 -9.94 -12.35 14.58
C ASN A 64 -11.13 -12.43 13.60
N GLN A 65 -10.91 -12.22 12.30
CA GLN A 65 -11.93 -12.36 11.24
C GLN A 65 -12.38 -13.81 11.06
N GLN A 66 -11.54 -14.80 11.39
CA GLN A 66 -12.01 -16.19 11.50
C GLN A 66 -13.01 -16.40 12.65
N SER A 67 -13.14 -15.42 13.56
CA SER A 67 -14.12 -15.42 14.66
C SER A 67 -15.21 -14.34 14.50
N ALA A 68 -15.11 -13.44 13.52
CA ALA A 68 -15.93 -12.22 13.46
C ALA A 68 -16.58 -11.93 12.09
N ASP A 69 -16.56 -12.86 11.14
CA ASP A 69 -17.36 -12.78 9.91
C ASP A 69 -18.28 -13.99 9.77
N ILE A 70 -19.39 -13.96 10.51
CA ILE A 70 -20.68 -14.17 9.84
C ILE A 70 -21.15 -12.75 9.48
N PRO A 71 -21.04 -12.30 8.22
CA PRO A 71 -21.52 -10.98 7.86
C PRO A 71 -23.04 -10.96 8.03
N ALA A 72 -23.51 -10.14 8.98
CA ALA A 72 -24.91 -9.83 9.18
C ALA A 72 -25.44 -9.04 7.99
N PHE A 73 -25.81 -9.75 6.92
CA PHE A 73 -26.62 -9.23 5.84
C PHE A 73 -28.08 -9.57 6.10
N ILE A 74 -28.76 -8.79 6.94
CA ILE A 74 -30.23 -8.72 6.92
C ILE A 74 -30.65 -7.28 7.22
N PRO A 75 -31.22 -6.53 6.25
CA PRO A 75 -31.97 -5.33 6.55
C PRO A 75 -33.37 -5.76 6.99
N SER A 76 -33.58 -6.08 8.27
CA SER A 76 -34.93 -6.30 8.78
C SER A 76 -35.09 -5.74 10.18
N ASN A 77 -36.03 -4.80 10.20
CA ASN A 77 -36.81 -4.40 11.34
C ASN A 77 -37.22 -5.57 12.24
N ASP A 78 -37.34 -5.24 13.52
CA ASP A 78 -38.23 -5.90 14.48
C ASP A 78 -37.73 -7.19 15.16
N SER A 79 -37.26 -6.98 16.40
CA SER A 79 -37.58 -7.74 17.60
C SER A 79 -37.24 -9.24 17.71
N SER A 80 -36.39 -9.48 18.73
CA SER A 80 -36.40 -10.62 19.66
C SER A 80 -36.01 -12.01 19.18
N MET A 81 -34.84 -12.43 19.69
CA MET A 81 -34.53 -13.76 20.27
C MET A 81 -35.36 -14.97 19.80
N GLN A 82 -34.73 -15.87 19.05
CA GLN A 82 -34.95 -17.31 19.23
C GLN A 82 -33.68 -18.09 18.85
N ASP A 83 -33.01 -18.53 19.91
CA ASP A 83 -32.10 -19.67 19.98
C ASP A 83 -32.64 -20.88 19.18
N THR A 84 -31.85 -21.41 18.24
CA THR A 84 -31.87 -22.84 17.82
C THR A 84 -30.68 -23.12 16.89
N SER A 85 -29.60 -23.64 17.50
CA SER A 85 -28.55 -24.49 16.89
C SER A 85 -27.71 -23.95 15.70
N PRO A 86 -26.40 -24.23 15.65
CA PRO A 86 -25.65 -24.03 14.40
C PRO A 86 -26.25 -24.95 13.33
N PRO A 87 -26.45 -24.50 12.08
CA PRO A 87 -26.69 -25.43 11.01
C PRO A 87 -25.47 -26.35 10.98
N THR A 88 -25.74 -27.66 11.06
CA THR A 88 -24.84 -28.69 10.60
C THR A 88 -24.36 -28.32 9.20
N THR A 89 -23.27 -28.93 8.77
CA THR A 89 -22.72 -28.91 7.41
C THR A 89 -23.78 -29.30 6.38
N GLU A 90 -24.77 -28.45 6.16
CA GLU A 90 -25.80 -28.59 5.17
C GLU A 90 -25.20 -27.93 3.94
N LEU A 91 -24.66 -28.81 3.10
CA LEU A 91 -24.41 -28.58 1.71
C LEU A 91 -25.66 -27.87 1.14
N ASP A 92 -25.62 -26.54 1.02
CA ASP A 92 -26.71 -25.70 0.51
C ASP A 92 -26.93 -26.03 -0.97
N SER A 93 -27.55 -27.17 -1.20
CA SER A 93 -27.97 -27.63 -2.51
C SER A 93 -29.37 -27.11 -2.72
N ASP A 94 -29.50 -26.07 -3.56
CA ASP A 94 -30.76 -25.71 -4.16
C ASP A 94 -31.14 -26.76 -5.22
N THR A 95 -31.37 -27.98 -4.72
CA THR A 95 -31.87 -29.11 -5.51
C THR A 95 -33.25 -28.82 -6.08
N SER A 96 -33.98 -27.84 -5.52
CA SER A 96 -35.25 -27.35 -6.07
C SER A 96 -35.06 -26.55 -7.37
N ALA A 97 -33.94 -25.84 -7.51
CA ALA A 97 -33.51 -25.21 -8.77
C ALA A 97 -32.72 -26.16 -9.69
N GLY A 98 -32.57 -27.44 -9.31
CA GLY A 98 -31.78 -28.41 -10.08
C GLY A 98 -30.28 -28.15 -10.06
N LEU A 99 -29.79 -27.32 -9.12
CA LEU A 99 -28.38 -27.01 -9.00
C LEU A 99 -27.69 -28.04 -8.09
N PRO A 100 -26.48 -28.50 -8.46
CA PRO A 100 -25.71 -29.39 -7.61
C PRO A 100 -25.27 -28.64 -6.34
N PRO A 101 -25.04 -29.37 -5.24
CA PRO A 101 -24.43 -28.81 -4.05
C PRO A 101 -23.13 -28.04 -4.36
N GLN A 102 -23.02 -26.81 -3.87
CA GLN A 102 -21.79 -26.02 -3.96
C GLN A 102 -21.11 -25.94 -2.60
N SER A 103 -19.78 -26.10 -2.57
CA SER A 103 -18.99 -25.92 -1.36
C SER A 103 -18.68 -24.45 -1.11
N SER A 104 -18.58 -24.06 0.16
CA SER A 104 -18.08 -22.75 0.59
C SER A 104 -16.55 -22.72 0.81
N SER A 105 -15.87 -23.82 0.49
CA SER A 105 -14.42 -23.97 0.66
C SER A 105 -13.68 -23.63 -0.63
N ASP A 106 -12.66 -22.78 -0.51
CA ASP A 106 -11.72 -22.41 -1.59
C ASP A 106 -10.60 -23.47 -1.82
N ASP A 107 -10.70 -24.63 -1.17
CA ASP A 107 -9.72 -25.71 -1.35
C ASP A 107 -9.89 -26.39 -2.71
N VAL A 108 -8.76 -26.72 -3.35
CA VAL A 108 -8.74 -27.40 -4.66
C VAL A 108 -9.56 -28.70 -4.65
N THR A 109 -9.54 -29.43 -3.53
CA THR A 109 -10.31 -30.67 -3.35
C THR A 109 -11.81 -30.41 -3.34
N SER A 110 -12.25 -29.32 -2.72
CA SER A 110 -13.67 -28.93 -2.64
C SER A 110 -14.18 -28.47 -4.00
N ILE A 111 -13.40 -27.66 -4.71
CA ILE A 111 -13.71 -27.24 -6.09
C ILE A 111 -13.83 -28.46 -7.02
N GLN A 112 -12.91 -29.42 -6.92
CA GLN A 112 -12.98 -30.65 -7.72
C GLN A 112 -14.23 -31.48 -7.39
N SER A 113 -14.63 -31.51 -6.11
CA SER A 113 -15.85 -32.17 -5.67
C SER A 113 -17.09 -31.51 -6.28
N ASP A 114 -17.15 -30.18 -6.28
CA ASP A 114 -18.25 -29.41 -6.87
C ASP A 114 -18.37 -29.66 -8.39
N PHE A 115 -17.24 -29.66 -9.10
CA PHE A 115 -17.22 -30.01 -10.52
C PHE A 115 -17.69 -31.44 -10.79
N ASN A 116 -17.29 -32.40 -9.95
CA ASN A 116 -17.71 -33.79 -10.10
C ASN A 116 -19.19 -34.00 -9.73
N ALA A 117 -19.74 -33.15 -8.86
CA ALA A 117 -21.16 -33.16 -8.50
C ALA A 117 -22.06 -32.56 -9.59
N MET A 118 -21.49 -31.86 -10.58
CA MET A 118 -22.24 -31.30 -11.69
C MET A 118 -22.73 -32.40 -12.65
N ASP A 119 -24.00 -32.75 -12.56
CA ASP A 119 -24.65 -33.71 -13.46
C ASP A 119 -25.19 -33.00 -14.72
N VAL A 120 -24.39 -33.05 -15.80
CA VAL A 120 -24.74 -32.44 -17.09
C VAL A 120 -25.91 -33.16 -17.77
N ASP A 121 -26.04 -34.46 -17.55
CA ASP A 121 -27.13 -35.25 -18.13
C ASP A 121 -28.47 -34.88 -17.47
N GLN A 122 -28.45 -34.63 -16.16
CA GLN A 122 -29.61 -34.11 -15.43
C GLN A 122 -30.03 -32.73 -15.94
N MET A 123 -29.11 -31.79 -16.16
CA MET A 123 -29.45 -30.48 -16.76
C MET A 123 -30.01 -30.61 -18.17
N ASN A 124 -29.42 -31.47 -19.00
CA ASN A 124 -29.88 -31.67 -20.37
C ASN A 124 -31.27 -32.31 -20.43
N SER A 125 -31.56 -33.27 -19.53
CA SER A 125 -32.87 -33.90 -19.43
C SER A 125 -33.95 -32.92 -18.96
N GLN A 126 -33.65 -32.05 -17.99
CA GLN A 126 -34.56 -30.99 -17.56
C GLN A 126 -34.85 -29.98 -18.68
N ASN A 127 -33.82 -29.49 -19.37
CA ASN A 127 -33.99 -28.55 -20.47
C ASN A 127 -34.83 -29.15 -21.62
N SER A 128 -34.62 -30.44 -21.91
CA SER A 128 -35.41 -31.17 -22.90
C SER A 128 -36.87 -31.36 -22.47
N ALA A 129 -37.11 -31.64 -21.19
CA ALA A 129 -38.45 -31.80 -20.63
C ALA A 129 -39.23 -30.48 -20.62
N GLU A 130 -38.59 -29.36 -20.25
CA GLU A 130 -39.15 -28.02 -20.32
C GLU A 130 -39.51 -27.63 -21.76
N MET A 131 -38.62 -27.86 -22.73
CA MET A 131 -38.90 -27.60 -24.15
C MET A 131 -40.04 -28.46 -24.72
N SER A 132 -40.29 -29.65 -24.16
CA SER A 132 -41.41 -30.50 -24.59
C SER A 132 -42.76 -30.08 -24.02
N ASN A 133 -42.78 -29.19 -23.02
CA ASN A 133 -44.00 -28.80 -22.28
C ASN A 133 -44.53 -27.40 -22.68
N ILE A 134 -43.96 -26.79 -23.73
CA ILE A 134 -44.35 -25.50 -24.34
C ILE A 134 -44.85 -25.78 -25.76
#